data_AF-A0A9D2WN03-F1
#
_entry.id   AF-A0A9D2WN03-F1
#
_cell.length_a   1.000
_cell.length_b   1.000
_cell.length_c   1.000
_cell.angle_alpha   90.00
_cell.angle_beta   90.00
_cell.angle_gamma   90.00
#
_symmetry.space_group_name_H-M   'P 1'
#
loop_
_entity.id
_entity.type
_entity.pdbx_description
1 polymer ?
#
loop_
_entity_poly.entity_id
_entity_poly.type
_entity_poly.pdbx_seq_one_letter_code
_entity_poly.pdbx_strand_id
1 'polypeptide(L)'
;MPYKDPEKNRAYHREYKRIQRAGGNQTPCQTALPLSFKLKTAQDVLNLIAEQIEAVKNDTDAGTLEKARCIGYLANTALKAVESVNIESRLAAVEQILKGRKAV
;
A
#
# COMPACT_ATOMS: atom_id res chain seq x y z
N MET A 1 -19.45 -19.13 22.14
CA MET A 1 -20.53 -19.06 23.15
C MET A 1 -21.81 -19.60 22.52
N PRO A 2 -22.43 -20.66 23.06
CA PRO A 2 -23.78 -21.05 22.65
C PRO A 2 -24.78 -20.04 23.24
N TYR A 3 -25.51 -19.32 22.38
CA TYR A 3 -26.58 -18.44 22.81
C TYR A 3 -27.77 -19.28 23.30
N LYS A 4 -28.31 -18.95 24.47
CA LYS A 4 -29.50 -19.59 25.07
C LYS A 4 -30.76 -19.43 24.22
N ASP A 5 -30.81 -18.38 23.41
CA ASP A 5 -31.93 -18.03 22.53
C ASP A 5 -31.49 -18.17 21.05
N PRO A 6 -32.19 -19.00 20.25
CA PRO A 6 -31.85 -19.22 18.85
C PRO A 6 -32.01 -17.98 17.97
N GLU A 7 -32.90 -17.03 18.28
CA GLU A 7 -33.05 -15.81 17.49
C GLU A 7 -31.86 -14.85 17.72
N LYS A 8 -31.37 -14.76 18.96
CA LYS A 8 -30.16 -13.99 19.27
C LYS A 8 -28.93 -14.55 18.57
N ASN A 9 -28.84 -15.87 18.46
CA ASN A 9 -27.78 -16.54 17.72
C ASN A 9 -27.78 -16.12 16.24
N ARG A 10 -28.96 -16.16 15.60
CA ARG A 10 -29.13 -15.76 14.19
C ARG A 10 -28.82 -14.28 13.97
N ALA A 11 -29.33 -13.41 14.85
CA ALA A 11 -29.06 -11.97 14.78
C ALA A 11 -27.57 -11.67 14.93
N TYR A 12 -26.90 -12.30 15.89
CA TYR A 12 -25.46 -12.18 16.09
C TYR A 12 -24.67 -12.61 14.85
N HIS A 13 -24.96 -13.79 14.28
CA HIS A 13 -24.23 -14.24 13.09
C HIS A 13 -24.51 -13.39 11.85
N ARG A 14 -25.72 -12.83 11.71
CA ARG A 14 -26.03 -11.87 10.64
C ARG A 14 -25.17 -10.62 10.75
N GLU A 15 -25.12 -10.02 11.94
CA GLU A 15 -24.33 -8.80 12.18
C GLU A 15 -22.83 -9.08 12.08
N TYR A 16 -22.37 -10.21 12.63
CA TYR A 16 -20.98 -10.65 12.53
C TYR A 16 -20.54 -10.80 11.06
N LYS A 17 -21.36 -11.45 10.21
CA LYS A 17 -21.09 -11.58 8.77
C LYS A 17 -21.14 -10.23 8.05
N ARG A 18 -21.98 -9.30 8.49
CA ARG A 18 -22.05 -7.94 7.94
C ARG A 18 -20.76 -7.16 8.20
N ILE A 19 -20.29 -7.17 9.45
CA ILE A 19 -19.04 -6.52 9.86
C ILE A 19 -17.83 -7.15 9.14
N GLN A 20 -17.81 -8.48 8.98
CA GLN A 20 -16.75 -9.17 8.26
C GLN A 20 -16.67 -8.73 6.79
N ARG A 21 -17.81 -8.59 6.09
CA ARG A 21 -17.86 -8.11 4.70
C ARG A 21 -17.50 -6.63 4.55
N ALA A 22 -17.81 -5.82 5.57
CA ALA A 22 -17.43 -4.41 5.60
C ALA A 22 -15.92 -4.19 5.85
N GLY A 23 -15.15 -5.26 6.08
CA GLY A 23 -13.70 -5.17 6.30
C GLY A 23 -13.34 -4.64 7.69
N GLY A 24 -14.20 -4.84 8.69
CA GLY A 24 -13.91 -4.43 10.06
C GLY A 24 -12.69 -5.16 10.63
N ASN A 25 -11.88 -4.45 11.41
CA ASN A 25 -10.72 -5.02 12.09
C ASN A 25 -11.19 -5.95 13.22
N GLN A 26 -11.14 -7.27 12.98
CA GLN A 26 -11.64 -8.31 13.87
C GLN A 26 -10.62 -8.75 14.93
N THR A 27 -9.34 -8.37 14.80
CA THR A 27 -8.30 -8.72 15.77
C THR A 27 -7.57 -7.49 16.29
N PRO A 28 -7.09 -7.53 17.56
CA PRO A 28 -6.10 -6.55 18.03
C PRO A 28 -4.92 -6.48 17.04
N CYS A 29 -4.39 -5.28 16.84
CA CYS A 29 -3.30 -5.00 15.89
C CYS A 29 -3.64 -5.07 14.39
N GLN A 30 -4.92 -5.15 14.00
CA GLN A 30 -5.29 -4.76 12.65
C GLN A 30 -5.35 -3.22 12.58
N THR A 31 -4.44 -2.63 11.82
CA THR A 31 -4.48 -1.20 11.49
C THR A 31 -5.39 -1.04 10.27
N ALA A 32 -6.47 -0.27 10.39
CA ALA A 32 -7.31 0.04 9.25
C ALA A 32 -6.52 0.95 8.32
N LEU A 33 -5.95 0.39 7.24
CA LEU A 33 -5.36 1.22 6.20
C LEU A 33 -6.51 2.00 5.54
N PRO A 34 -6.48 3.34 5.53
CA PRO A 34 -7.53 4.12 4.90
C PRO A 34 -7.64 3.69 3.43
N LEU A 35 -8.81 3.16 3.07
CA LEU A 35 -9.14 2.60 1.76
C LEU A 35 -8.87 3.56 0.58
N SER A 36 -8.72 4.86 0.84
CA SER A 36 -8.49 5.90 -0.16
C SER A 36 -7.05 5.99 -0.66
N PHE A 37 -6.05 5.59 0.14
CA PHE A 37 -4.65 5.69 -0.28
C PHE A 37 -4.18 4.39 -0.91
N LYS A 38 -4.48 4.22 -2.20
CA LYS A 38 -3.92 3.14 -3.02
C LYS A 38 -2.81 3.72 -3.88
N LEU A 39 -1.57 3.32 -3.60
CA LEU A 39 -0.45 3.51 -4.52
C LEU A 39 -0.74 2.72 -5.79
N LYS A 40 -0.89 3.40 -6.92
CA LYS A 40 -1.20 2.77 -8.22
C LYS A 40 -0.02 2.81 -9.17
N THR A 41 0.80 3.84 -9.04
CA THR A 41 1.92 4.11 -9.94
C THR A 41 3.22 4.21 -9.14
N ALA A 42 4.35 4.00 -9.82
CA ALA A 42 5.65 4.28 -9.23
C ALA A 42 5.80 5.75 -8.83
N GLN A 43 5.11 6.69 -9.49
CA GLN A 43 5.08 8.09 -9.08
C GLN A 43 4.40 8.29 -7.72
N ASP A 44 3.31 7.56 -7.45
CA ASP A 44 2.65 7.62 -6.14
C ASP A 44 3.60 7.16 -5.03
N VAL A 45 4.39 6.12 -5.31
CA VAL A 45 5.42 5.61 -4.38
C VAL A 45 6.50 6.66 -4.14
N LEU A 46 6.99 7.32 -5.19
CA LEU A 46 7.99 8.39 -5.07
C LEU A 46 7.47 9.58 -4.26
N ASN A 47 6.21 9.97 -4.48
CA ASN A 47 5.56 11.06 -3.73
C ASN A 47 5.46 10.71 -2.25
N LEU A 48 5.02 9.49 -1.91
CA LEU A 48 4.97 9.03 -0.52
C LEU A 48 6.35 9.01 0.12
N ILE A 49 7.37 8.51 -0.58
CA ILE A 49 8.73 8.47 -0.04
C ILE A 49 9.25 9.88 0.22
N ALA A 50 8.97 10.85 -0.67
CA ALA A 50 9.35 12.24 -0.46
C ALA A 50 8.73 12.81 0.84
N GLU A 51 7.43 12.57 1.07
CA GLU A 51 6.73 12.96 2.30
C GLU A 51 7.38 12.33 3.54
N GLN A 52 7.72 11.03 3.49
CA GLN A 52 8.35 10.36 4.63
C GLN A 52 9.77 10.85 4.89
N ILE A 53 10.55 11.20 3.86
CA ILE A 53 11.87 11.81 4.02
C ILE A 53 11.74 13.16 4.75
N GLU A 54 10.75 13.98 4.39
CA GLU A 54 10.50 15.24 5.09
C GLU A 54 10.09 15.03 6.55
N ALA A 55 9.22 14.06 6.82
CA ALA A 55 8.84 13.69 8.19
C ALA A 55 10.06 13.29 9.03
N VAL A 56 10.95 12.43 8.50
CA VAL A 56 12.17 12.00 9.18
C VAL A 56 13.15 13.16 9.39
N LYS A 57 13.26 14.09 8.42
CA LYS A 57 14.11 15.28 8.56
C LYS A 57 13.62 16.17 9.71
N ASN A 58 12.31 16.35 9.80
CA ASN A 58 11.66 17.27 10.75
C ASN A 58 11.45 16.67 12.15
N ASP A 59 11.62 15.36 12.32
CA ASP A 59 11.53 14.69 13.61
C ASP A 59 12.58 15.24 14.61
N THR A 60 12.15 15.79 15.74
CA THR A 60 13.06 16.36 16.74
C THR A 60 13.68 15.33 17.66
N ASP A 61 13.09 14.15 17.76
CA ASP A 61 13.48 13.11 18.72
C ASP A 61 14.54 12.17 18.14
N ALA A 62 14.56 12.02 16.81
CA ALA A 62 15.51 11.16 16.10
C ALA A 62 16.92 11.77 15.99
N GLY A 63 17.94 10.96 16.27
CA GLY A 63 19.35 11.36 16.14
C GLY A 63 19.86 11.41 14.69
N THR A 64 20.95 12.14 14.44
CA THR A 64 21.50 12.31 13.07
C THR A 64 21.81 10.99 12.36
N LEU A 65 22.43 10.02 13.06
CA LEU A 65 22.76 8.72 12.47
C LEU A 65 21.51 7.87 12.20
N GLU A 66 20.48 7.99 13.03
CA GLU A 66 19.21 7.31 12.85
C GLU A 66 18.47 7.85 11.63
N LYS A 67 18.38 9.17 11.51
CA LYS A 67 17.83 9.85 10.32
C LYS A 67 18.58 9.45 9.05
N ALA A 68 19.91 9.44 9.08
CA ALA A 68 20.72 9.07 7.93
C ALA A 68 20.46 7.63 7.47
N ARG A 69 20.35 6.68 8.41
CA ARG A 69 20.03 5.27 8.08
C ARG A 69 18.62 5.12 7.53
N CYS A 70 17.64 5.77 8.15
CA CYS A 70 16.25 5.75 7.72
C CYS A 70 16.12 6.33 6.29
N ILE A 71 16.67 7.53 6.06
CA ILE A 71 16.65 8.18 4.75
C ILE A 71 17.41 7.34 3.71
N GLY A 72 18.55 6.75 4.06
CA GLY A 72 19.30 5.85 3.17
C GLY A 72 18.48 4.64 2.73
N TYR A 73 17.70 4.06 3.65
CA TYR A 73 16.78 2.96 3.33
C TYR A 73 15.63 3.40 2.40
N LEU A 74 15.04 4.57 2.68
CA LEU A 74 14.00 5.16 1.82
C LEU A 74 14.52 5.48 0.41
N ALA A 75 15.74 6.00 0.30
CA ALA A 75 16.39 6.31 -0.98
C ALA A 75 16.62 5.05 -1.83
N ASN A 76 17.02 3.94 -1.21
CA ASN A 76 17.16 2.65 -1.92
C ASN A 76 15.80 2.15 -2.47
N THR A 77 14.71 2.39 -1.74
CA THR A 77 13.36 2.05 -2.20
C THR A 77 12.92 2.96 -3.35
N ALA A 78 13.24 4.26 -3.28
CA ALA A 78 12.96 5.19 -4.36
C ALA A 78 13.69 4.82 -5.67
N LEU A 79 14.94 4.37 -5.57
CA LEU A 79 15.70 3.92 -6.74
C LEU A 79 15.00 2.79 -7.50
N LYS A 80 14.48 1.80 -6.77
CA LYS A 80 13.71 0.68 -7.37
C LYS A 80 12.42 1.14 -8.03
N ALA A 81 11.74 2.14 -7.46
CA ALA A 81 10.54 2.72 -8.07
C ALA A 81 10.88 3.42 -9.40
N VAL A 82 11.99 4.16 -9.48
CA VAL A 82 12.47 4.79 -10.71
C VAL A 82 12.82 3.75 -11.78
N GLU A 83 13.51 2.68 -11.40
CA GLU A 83 13.84 1.57 -12.30
C GLU A 83 12.58 0.93 -12.90
N SER A 84 11.52 0.79 -12.09
CA SER A 84 10.24 0.22 -12.52
C SER A 84 9.58 1.06 -13.62
N VAL A 85 9.61 2.41 -13.51
CA VAL A 85 9.09 3.32 -14.55
C VAL A 85 9.82 3.14 -15.89
N ASN A 86 11.14 2.96 -15.83
CA ASN A 86 11.95 2.72 -17.03
C ASN A 86 11.57 1.40 -17.72
N ILE A 87 11.38 0.34 -16.93
CA ILE A 87 10.98 -0.98 -17.44
C ILE A 87 9.60 -0.91 -18.10
N GLU A 88 8.61 -0.26 -17.47
CA GLU A 88 7.27 -0.07 -18.05
C GLU A 88 7.33 0.65 -19.40
N SER A 89 8.14 1.71 -19.49
CA SER A 89 8.32 2.48 -20.73
C SER A 89 8.95 1.64 -21.85
N ARG A 90 9.97 0.83 -21.51
CA ARG A 90 10.63 -0.08 -22.47
C ARG A 90 9.70 -1.19 -22.93
N LEU A 91 8.90 -1.74 -22.01
CA LEU A 91 7.91 -2.76 -22.34
C LEU A 91 6.84 -2.21 -23.29
N ALA A 92 6.30 -1.03 -23.02
CA ALA A 92 5.32 -0.38 -23.89
C ALA A 92 5.86 -0.16 -25.32
N ALA A 93 7.13 0.26 -25.45
CA ALA A 93 7.78 0.41 -26.75
C ALA A 93 7.92 -0.93 -27.50
N VAL A 94 8.30 -2.00 -26.80
CA VAL A 94 8.38 -3.36 -27.38
C VAL A 94 7.00 -3.86 -27.83
N GLU A 95 5.97 -3.68 -27.00
CA GLU A 95 4.61 -4.06 -27.34
C GLU A 95 4.08 -3.34 -28.58
N GLN A 96 4.41 -2.05 -28.75
CA GLN A 96 4.02 -1.27 -29.92
C GLN A 96 4.65 -1.84 -31.21
N ILE A 97 5.93 -2.21 -31.16
CA ILE A 97 6.63 -2.84 -32.30
C ILE A 97 5.98 -4.20 -32.64
N LEU A 98 5.67 -5.02 -31.64
CA LEU A 98 5.07 -6.34 -31.86
C LEU A 98 3.64 -6.24 -32.43
N LYS A 99 2.83 -5.29 -31.96
CA LYS A 99 1.50 -5.02 -32.51
C LYS A 99 1.59 -4.56 -33.97
N GLY A 100 2.55 -3.69 -34.29
CA GLY A 100 2.82 -3.25 -35.67
C GLY A 100 3.20 -4.38 -36.62
N ARG A 101 3.97 -5.38 -36.13
CA ARG A 101 4.35 -6.56 -36.94
C ARG A 101 3.24 -7.57 -37.18
N LYS A 102 2.25 -7.68 -36.28
CA LYS A 102 1.08 -8.58 -36.47
C LYS A 102 0.03 -8.04 -37.44
N ALA A 103 0.07 -6.73 -37.74
CA ALA A 103 -0.87 -6.07 -38.65
C ALA A 103 -0.40 -6.07 -40.11
N VAL A 104 0.78 -6.64 -40.38
CA VAL A 104 1.37 -6.88 -41.72
C VAL A 104 1.31 -8.37 -42.01
#